data_AF-A0A816BZE1-F1
#
_entry.id   AF-A0A816BZE1-F1
#
_cell.length_a   1.000
_cell.length_b   1.000
_cell.length_c   1.000
_cell.angle_alpha   90.00
_cell.angle_beta   90.00
_cell.angle_gamma   90.00
#
_symmetry.space_group_name_H-M   'P 1'
#
loop_
_entity.id
_entity.type
_entity.pdbx_description
1 polymer ?
#
loop_
_entity_poly.entity_id
_entity_poly.type
_entity_poly.pdbx_seq_one_letter_code
_entity_poly.pdbx_strand_id
1 'polypeptide(L)'
;MGAPFTLTLANIFMWKWEKHAICGALESHEIYGRYIDDIFFTFNEPKIKIEAVIKKANDFHPNIKLEANIGSCVSFLDLLINNKNGILYTSVYHKPAAEPCVVPFISDHPRHVFSNIIQAALLRALRYSTTLDIFEKERRAIRLMLLYNG
;
A
#
# COMPACT_ATOMS: atom_id res chain seq x y z
N MET A 1 -15.32 -13.45 6.14
CA MET A 1 -16.11 -12.46 5.36
C MET A 1 -17.50 -13.06 5.17
N GLY A 2 -18.55 -12.53 5.80
CA GLY A 2 -19.80 -13.32 5.90
C GLY A 2 -21.10 -12.63 6.30
N ALA A 3 -21.13 -11.31 6.52
CA ALA A 3 -22.39 -10.57 6.61
C ALA A 3 -22.19 -9.15 6.06
N PRO A 4 -23.16 -8.60 5.29
CA PRO A 4 -23.01 -7.31 4.60
C PRO A 4 -22.77 -6.14 5.55
N PHE A 5 -23.13 -6.28 6.82
CA PHE A 5 -23.05 -5.21 7.82
C PHE A 5 -21.75 -5.23 8.66
N THR A 6 -21.03 -6.36 8.70
CA THR A 6 -19.86 -6.50 9.58
C THR A 6 -18.73 -5.56 9.22
N LEU A 7 -18.44 -5.39 7.92
CA LEU A 7 -17.37 -4.48 7.46
C LEU A 7 -17.70 -3.03 7.80
N THR A 8 -18.97 -2.63 7.68
CA THR A 8 -19.44 -1.30 8.03
C THR A 8 -19.27 -1.02 9.52
N LEU A 9 -19.69 -1.96 10.38
CA LEU A 9 -19.49 -1.84 11.82
C LEU A 9 -18.01 -1.78 12.20
N ALA A 10 -17.18 -2.62 11.59
CA ALA A 10 -15.74 -2.60 11.80
C ALA A 10 -15.15 -1.23 11.40
N ASN A 11 -15.53 -0.68 10.25
CA ASN A 11 -15.08 0.64 9.81
C ASN A 11 -15.53 1.77 10.73
N ILE A 12 -16.76 1.75 11.24
CA ILE A 12 -17.25 2.75 12.21
C ILE A 12 -16.45 2.68 13.51
N PHE A 13 -16.21 1.47 14.01
CA PHE A 13 -15.42 1.26 15.21
C PHE A 13 -13.97 1.72 15.02
N MET A 14 -13.33 1.32 13.92
CA MET A 14 -11.96 1.73 13.60
C MET A 14 -11.85 3.24 13.40
N TRP A 15 -12.85 3.89 12.81
CA TRP A 15 -12.90 5.35 12.70
C TRP A 15 -12.95 6.05 14.06
N LYS A 16 -13.75 5.53 14.99
CA LYS A 16 -13.79 6.08 16.35
C LYS A 16 -12.45 5.84 17.07
N TRP A 17 -11.88 4.66 16.91
CA TRP A 17 -10.61 4.28 17.51
C TRP A 17 -9.45 5.15 16.98
N GLU A 18 -9.29 5.26 15.66
CA GLU A 18 -8.19 6.01 15.01
C GLU A 18 -8.23 7.49 15.38
N LYS A 19 -9.43 8.07 15.50
CA LYS A 19 -9.61 9.46 15.90
C LYS A 19 -8.99 9.77 17.27
N HIS A 20 -9.11 8.84 18.22
CA HIS A 20 -8.60 9.00 19.58
C HIS A 20 -7.16 8.49 19.75
N ALA A 21 -6.80 7.43 19.05
CA ALA A 21 -5.52 6.75 19.17
C ALA A 21 -4.41 7.45 18.35
N ILE A 22 -4.72 7.89 17.12
CA ILE A 22 -3.73 8.34 16.14
C ILE A 22 -4.00 9.79 15.72
N CYS A 23 -5.19 10.09 15.18
CA CYS A 23 -5.44 11.37 14.50
C CYS A 23 -5.32 12.59 15.42
N GLY A 24 -5.52 12.42 16.73
CA GLY A 24 -5.30 13.51 17.70
C GLY A 24 -3.83 13.92 17.88
N ALA A 25 -2.89 13.10 17.40
CA ALA A 25 -1.47 13.40 17.40
C ALA A 25 -0.94 13.86 16.03
N LEU A 26 -1.78 13.80 14.99
CA LEU A 26 -1.39 14.21 13.64
C LEU A 26 -1.67 15.68 13.41
N GLU A 27 -0.75 16.35 12.72
CA GLU A 27 -0.92 17.75 12.32
C GLU A 27 -1.70 17.87 11.01
N SER A 28 -2.25 19.05 10.72
CA SER A 28 -3.11 19.27 9.55
C SER A 28 -2.41 19.07 8.20
N HIS A 29 -1.07 19.13 8.16
CA HIS A 29 -0.29 18.92 6.95
C HIS A 29 0.15 17.46 6.74
N GLU A 30 -0.19 16.57 7.67
CA GLU A 30 0.14 15.15 7.55
C GLU A 30 -0.91 14.42 6.71
N ILE A 31 -0.43 13.51 5.86
CA ILE A 31 -1.28 12.61 5.09
C ILE A 31 -1.68 11.47 6.01
N TYR A 32 -2.96 11.12 6.03
CA TYR A 32 -3.49 9.93 6.70
C TYR A 32 -4.40 9.17 5.73
N GLY A 33 -4.21 7.86 5.65
CA GLY A 33 -5.04 6.96 4.87
C GLY A 33 -5.19 5.61 5.57
N ARG A 34 -6.39 5.05 5.52
CA ARG A 34 -6.67 3.69 5.99
C ARG A 34 -7.40 2.91 4.93
N TYR A 35 -6.95 1.68 4.68
CA TYR A 35 -7.66 0.70 3.88
C TYR A 35 -7.91 -0.55 4.72
N ILE A 36 -9.15 -0.68 5.20
CA ILE A 36 -9.57 -1.75 6.12
C ILE A 36 -8.68 -1.76 7.38
N ASP A 37 -7.67 -2.63 7.42
CA ASP A 37 -6.71 -2.87 8.49
C ASP A 37 -5.36 -2.18 8.27
N ASP A 38 -5.01 -1.86 7.02
CA ASP A 38 -3.76 -1.16 6.69
C ASP A 38 -3.91 0.34 6.93
N ILE A 39 -2.97 0.93 7.67
CA ILE A 39 -2.90 2.37 7.94
C ILE A 39 -1.58 2.91 7.37
N PHE A 40 -1.65 4.07 6.72
CA PHE A 40 -0.51 4.85 6.28
C PHE A 40 -0.65 6.29 6.74
N PHE A 41 0.41 6.86 7.29
CA PHE A 41 0.48 8.29 7.52
C PHE A 41 1.91 8.82 7.45
N THR A 42 2.04 10.11 7.12
CA THR A 42 3.31 10.83 7.23
C THR A 42 3.43 11.46 8.61
N PHE A 43 4.65 11.58 9.12
CA PHE A 43 4.89 12.21 10.41
C PHE A 43 6.13 13.11 10.33
N ASN A 44 5.98 14.40 10.62
CA ASN A 44 7.06 15.39 10.46
C ASN A 44 7.88 15.62 11.74
N GLU A 45 7.52 14.93 12.81
CA GLU A 45 8.11 15.05 14.14
C GLU A 45 9.13 13.92 14.40
N PRO A 46 10.01 14.05 15.42
CA PRO A 46 11.04 13.06 15.70
C PRO A 46 10.50 11.64 15.90
N LYS A 47 11.31 10.64 15.53
CA LYS A 47 10.97 9.22 15.63
C LYS A 47 10.44 8.81 17.03
N ILE A 48 10.97 9.42 18.08
CA ILE A 48 10.55 9.16 19.47
C ILE A 48 9.07 9.50 19.70
N LYS A 49 8.57 10.58 19.09
CA LYS A 49 7.16 10.99 19.21
C LYS A 49 6.24 10.01 18.49
N ILE A 50 6.57 9.56 17.28
CA ILE A 50 5.75 8.55 16.57
C ILE A 50 5.74 7.20 17.30
N GLU A 51 6.87 6.77 17.85
CA GLU A 51 6.93 5.56 18.68
C GLU A 51 6.03 5.68 19.92
N ALA A 52 5.96 6.86 20.55
CA ALA A 52 5.03 7.13 21.64
C ALA A 52 3.56 7.12 21.20
N VAL A 53 3.24 7.65 20.01
CA VAL A 53 1.89 7.59 19.43
C VAL A 53 1.47 6.14 19.17
N ILE A 54 2.34 5.34 18.57
CA ILE A 54 2.08 3.91 18.31
C ILE A 54 1.87 3.14 19.62
N LYS A 55 2.71 3.40 20.63
CA LYS A 55 2.56 2.79 21.95
C LYS A 55 1.20 3.15 22.57
N LYS A 56 0.84 4.43 22.58
CA LYS A 56 -0.45 4.90 23.08
C LYS A 56 -1.63 4.25 22.33
N ALA A 57 -1.51 4.09 21.01
CA ALA A 57 -2.54 3.44 20.21
C ALA A 57 -2.70 1.96 20.58
N ASN A 58 -1.59 1.25 20.80
CA ASN A 58 -1.58 -0.15 21.25
C ASN A 58 -2.14 -0.33 22.66
N ASP A 59 -1.92 0.65 23.53
CA ASP A 59 -2.46 0.64 24.91
C ASP A 59 -3.95 1.04 24.94
N PHE A 60 -4.50 1.62 23.87
CA PHE A 60 -5.87 2.14 23.84
C PHE A 60 -6.94 1.04 23.87
N HIS A 61 -6.67 -0.12 23.26
CA HIS A 61 -7.62 -1.22 23.24
C HIS A 61 -6.90 -2.58 23.33
N PRO A 62 -7.25 -3.46 24.28
CA PRO A 62 -6.50 -4.69 24.56
C PRO A 62 -6.43 -5.67 23.37
N ASN A 63 -7.42 -5.61 22.49
CA ASN A 63 -7.53 -6.51 21.33
C ASN A 63 -7.08 -5.89 20.00
N ILE A 64 -6.59 -4.64 19.99
CA ILE A 64 -6.08 -4.00 18.77
C ILE A 64 -4.60 -3.74 18.97
N LYS A 65 -3.77 -4.33 18.10
CA LYS A 65 -2.33 -4.11 18.09
C LYS A 65 -1.91 -3.66 16.70
N LEU A 66 -1.24 -2.52 16.64
CA LEU A 66 -0.54 -2.00 15.49
C LEU A 66 0.88 -2.57 15.45
N GLU A 67 1.22 -3.09 14.29
CA GLU A 67 2.60 -3.34 13.88
C GLU A 67 2.99 -2.22 12.92
N ALA A 68 3.99 -1.44 13.30
CA ALA A 68 4.40 -0.25 12.54
C ALA A 68 5.75 -0.47 11.86
N ASN A 69 5.82 -0.15 10.57
CA ASN A 69 7.07 0.00 9.84
C ASN A 69 7.35 1.49 9.64
N ILE A 70 8.37 2.01 10.33
CA ILE A 70 8.71 3.44 10.34
C ILE A 70 10.00 3.64 9.56
N GLY A 71 9.94 4.42 8.49
CA GLY A 71 11.13 4.75 7.71
C GLY A 71 10.84 5.74 6.59
N SER A 72 11.89 6.11 5.86
CA SER A 72 11.77 6.91 4.64
C SER A 72 11.26 6.11 3.45
N CYS A 73 11.22 4.78 3.52
CA CYS A 73 10.72 3.91 2.46
C CYS A 73 9.80 2.86 3.09
N VAL A 74 8.52 2.90 2.74
CA VAL A 74 7.50 1.99 3.29
C VAL A 74 6.56 1.52 2.18
N SER A 75 6.03 0.32 2.32
CA SER A 75 4.98 -0.19 1.42
C SER A 75 3.60 0.04 2.02
N PHE A 76 2.63 0.43 1.21
CA PHE A 76 1.22 0.51 1.56
C PHE A 76 0.38 -0.02 0.40
N LEU A 77 -0.37 -1.10 0.63
CA LEU A 77 -1.05 -1.85 -0.43
C LEU A 77 -0.07 -2.25 -1.55
N ASP A 78 -0.37 -1.85 -2.79
CA ASP A 78 0.46 -2.11 -3.98
C ASP A 78 1.48 -0.98 -4.26
N LEU A 79 1.64 -0.02 -3.34
CA LEU A 79 2.55 1.12 -3.49
C LEU A 79 3.80 0.96 -2.63
N LEU A 80 4.95 1.26 -3.21
CA LEU A 80 6.19 1.53 -2.49
C LEU A 80 6.38 3.04 -2.45
N ILE A 81 6.36 3.62 -1.26
CA ILE A 81 6.40 5.06 -1.03
C ILE A 81 7.76 5.41 -0.44
N ASN A 82 8.51 6.25 -1.13
CA ASN A 82 9.83 6.72 -0.75
C ASN A 82 9.82 8.23 -0.53
N ASN A 83 10.05 8.65 0.70
CA ASN A 83 10.22 10.04 1.09
C ASN A 83 11.66 10.49 0.83
N LYS A 84 11.83 11.43 -0.08
CA LYS A 84 13.08 12.15 -0.32
C LYS A 84 12.90 13.60 0.07
N ASN A 85 13.36 13.93 1.27
CA ASN A 85 13.38 15.31 1.80
C ASN A 85 12.00 16.01 1.75
N GLY A 86 10.93 15.31 2.13
CA GLY A 86 9.57 15.82 2.15
C GLY A 86 8.80 15.63 0.85
N ILE A 87 9.45 15.14 -0.21
CA ILE A 87 8.80 14.79 -1.48
C ILE A 87 8.59 13.28 -1.54
N LEU A 88 7.33 12.86 -1.65
CA LEU A 88 6.98 11.46 -1.78
C LEU A 88 7.07 11.01 -3.24
N TYR A 89 7.85 9.96 -3.47
CA TYR A 89 7.94 9.23 -4.72
C TYR A 89 7.28 7.87 -4.54
N THR A 90 6.42 7.50 -5.47
CA THR A 90 5.72 6.22 -5.48
C THR A 90 6.19 5.37 -6.65
N SER A 91 6.20 4.06 -6.41
CA SER A 91 6.36 3.03 -7.43
C SER A 91 5.48 1.82 -7.11
N VAL A 92 5.37 0.89 -8.04
CA VAL A 92 4.73 -0.41 -7.77
C VAL A 92 5.55 -1.16 -6.72
N TYR A 93 4.87 -1.68 -5.70
CA TYR A 93 5.50 -2.57 -4.72
C TYR A 93 5.41 -4.03 -5.20
N HIS A 94 6.56 -4.69 -5.21
CA HIS A 94 6.66 -6.14 -5.48
C HIS A 94 7.10 -6.83 -4.20
N LYS A 95 6.25 -7.71 -3.66
CA LYS A 95 6.60 -8.50 -2.47
C LYS A 95 7.79 -9.40 -2.80
N PRO A 96 8.89 -9.39 -2.02
CA PRO A 96 10.08 -10.19 -2.32
C PRO A 96 9.83 -11.69 -2.48
N ALA A 97 8.83 -12.22 -1.76
CA ALA A 97 8.44 -13.63 -1.81
C ALA A 97 7.34 -13.95 -2.84
N ALA A 98 6.80 -12.95 -3.54
CA ALA A 98 5.79 -13.19 -4.55
C ALA A 98 6.46 -13.50 -5.89
N GLU A 99 6.31 -14.74 -6.36
CA GLU A 99 6.63 -15.05 -7.74
C GLU A 99 5.65 -14.31 -8.67
N PRO A 100 6.14 -13.70 -9.75
CA PRO A 100 5.28 -13.03 -10.72
C PRO A 100 4.58 -14.09 -11.59
N CYS A 101 3.52 -14.70 -11.03
CA CYS A 101 2.69 -15.65 -11.73
C CYS A 101 1.63 -14.90 -12.54
N VAL A 102 1.75 -14.96 -13.86
CA VAL A 102 0.68 -14.57 -14.79
C VAL A 102 0.29 -15.78 -15.62
N VAL A 103 -0.92 -15.72 -16.17
CA VAL A 103 -1.45 -16.78 -17.02
C VAL A 103 -0.53 -17.00 -18.23
N PRO A 104 0.00 -18.21 -18.47
CA PRO A 104 0.88 -18.50 -19.60
C PRO A 104 0.20 -18.26 -20.95
N PHE A 105 0.89 -17.68 -21.94
CA PHE A 105 0.25 -17.36 -23.23
C PHE A 105 -0.26 -18.59 -24.01
N ILE A 106 0.39 -19.73 -23.78
CA ILE A 106 0.06 -21.03 -24.39
C ILE A 106 -1.19 -21.70 -23.81
N SER A 107 -1.77 -21.15 -22.74
CA SER A 107 -2.99 -21.68 -22.14
C SER A 107 -4.23 -21.41 -23.00
N ASP A 108 -5.28 -22.22 -22.82
CA ASP A 108 -6.54 -22.12 -23.58
C ASP A 108 -7.47 -21.02 -23.05
N HIS A 109 -6.91 -19.84 -22.79
CA HIS A 109 -7.67 -18.66 -22.38
C HIS A 109 -7.96 -17.75 -23.57
N PRO A 110 -9.11 -17.04 -23.59
CA PRO A 110 -9.41 -16.10 -24.64
C PRO A 110 -8.37 -14.98 -24.77
N ARG A 111 -8.10 -14.52 -26.00
CA ARG A 111 -7.10 -13.46 -26.29
C ARG A 111 -7.29 -12.18 -25.47
N HIS A 112 -8.53 -11.83 -25.13
CA HIS A 112 -8.82 -10.64 -24.35
C HIS A 112 -8.27 -10.72 -22.91
N VAL A 113 -8.14 -11.93 -22.33
CA VAL A 113 -7.57 -12.13 -20.99
C VAL A 113 -6.10 -11.68 -20.98
N PHE A 114 -5.31 -12.13 -21.95
CA PHE A 114 -3.91 -11.73 -22.08
C PHE A 114 -3.76 -10.23 -22.32
N SER A 115 -4.59 -9.65 -23.19
CA SER A 115 -4.58 -8.20 -23.43
C SER A 115 -4.89 -7.43 -22.15
N ASN A 116 -5.87 -7.89 -21.36
CA ASN A 116 -6.26 -7.25 -20.10
C ASN A 116 -5.16 -7.35 -19.04
N ILE A 117 -4.42 -8.46 -18.97
CA ILE A 117 -3.26 -8.59 -18.05
C ILE A 117 -2.23 -7.52 -18.36
N ILE A 118 -1.86 -7.38 -19.64
CA ILE A 118 -0.86 -6.39 -20.08
C ILE A 118 -1.38 -4.97 -19.81
N GLN A 119 -2.62 -4.67 -20.20
CA GLN A 119 -3.23 -3.36 -20.02
C GLN A 119 -3.31 -2.99 -18.53
N ALA A 120 -3.81 -3.89 -17.68
CA ALA A 120 -3.93 -3.65 -16.25
C ALA A 120 -2.55 -3.42 -15.60
N ALA A 121 -1.55 -4.23 -15.94
CA ALA A 121 -0.20 -4.07 -15.41
C ALA A 121 0.43 -2.72 -15.82
N LEU A 122 0.30 -2.33 -17.10
CA LEU A 122 0.81 -1.04 -17.59
C LEU A 122 0.05 0.15 -17.01
N LEU A 123 -1.29 0.06 -16.89
CA LEU A 123 -2.10 1.11 -16.26
C LEU A 123 -1.73 1.27 -14.78
N ARG A 124 -1.51 0.15 -14.07
CA ARG A 124 -1.02 0.17 -12.69
C ARG A 124 0.35 0.85 -12.61
N ALA A 125 1.29 0.46 -13.47
CA ALA A 125 2.62 1.06 -13.52
C ALA A 125 2.56 2.57 -13.79
N LEU A 126 1.73 3.01 -14.74
CA LEU A 126 1.52 4.43 -15.05
C LEU A 126 0.94 5.20 -13.87
N ARG A 127 -0.07 4.66 -13.19
CA ARG A 127 -0.73 5.32 -12.06
C ARG A 127 0.16 5.42 -10.84
N TYR A 128 0.99 4.41 -10.59
CA TYR A 128 1.75 4.29 -9.35
C TYR A 128 3.15 4.91 -9.46
N SER A 129 3.65 5.15 -10.66
CA SER A 129 4.99 5.71 -10.86
C SER A 129 4.96 7.24 -10.88
N THR A 130 5.64 7.88 -9.93
CA THR A 130 5.71 9.36 -9.89
C THR A 130 6.53 9.95 -11.04
N THR A 131 7.54 9.22 -11.53
CA THR A 131 8.41 9.70 -12.61
C THR A 131 8.47 8.73 -13.78
N LEU A 132 8.82 9.24 -14.96
CA LEU A 132 9.00 8.44 -16.17
C LEU A 132 10.08 7.37 -15.99
N ASP A 133 11.16 7.67 -15.26
CA ASP A 133 12.23 6.70 -15.00
C ASP A 133 11.74 5.52 -14.14
N ILE A 134 10.87 5.78 -13.15
CA ILE A 134 10.26 4.74 -12.32
C ILE A 134 9.32 3.91 -13.18
N PHE A 135 8.49 4.56 -14.00
CA PHE A 135 7.60 3.87 -14.94
C PHE A 135 8.36 2.98 -15.92
N GLU A 136 9.45 3.46 -16.51
CA GLU A 136 10.26 2.69 -17.46
C GLU A 136 10.92 1.48 -16.80
N LYS A 137 11.34 1.59 -15.53
CA LYS A 137 11.83 0.44 -14.77
C LYS A 137 10.73 -0.61 -14.56
N GLU A 138 9.55 -0.18 -14.16
CA GLU A 138 8.40 -1.07 -13.98
C GLU A 138 7.95 -1.71 -15.30
N ARG A 139 7.92 -0.94 -16.40
CA ARG A 139 7.61 -1.44 -17.74
C ARG A 139 8.56 -2.55 -18.17
N ARG A 140 9.86 -2.43 -17.85
CA ARG A 140 10.85 -3.50 -18.10
C ARG A 140 10.59 -4.72 -17.22
N ALA A 141 10.25 -4.54 -15.95
CA ALA A 141 9.89 -5.63 -15.05
C ALA A 141 8.65 -6.40 -15.57
N ILE A 142 7.60 -5.69 -15.99
CA ILE A 142 6.41 -6.27 -16.62
C ILE A 142 6.79 -7.06 -17.88
N ARG A 143 7.64 -6.48 -18.74
CA ARG A 143 8.11 -7.19 -19.94
C ARG A 143 8.84 -8.48 -19.60
N LEU A 144 9.72 -8.47 -18.60
CA LEU A 144 10.43 -9.68 -18.15
C LEU A 144 9.49 -10.72 -17.58
N MET A 145 8.52 -10.31 -16.75
CA MET A 145 7.47 -11.19 -16.24
C MET A 145 6.70 -11.88 -17.37
N LEU A 146 6.30 -11.14 -18.40
CA LEU A 146 5.56 -11.70 -19.53
C LEU A 146 6.42 -12.68 -20.34
N LEU A 147 7.69 -12.37 -20.58
CA LEU A 147 8.61 -13.26 -21.29
C LEU A 147 8.90 -14.55 -20.51
N TYR A 148 8.90 -14.50 -19.19
CA TYR A 148 9.15 -15.68 -18.34
C TYR A 148 7.97 -16.66 -18.33
N ASN A 149 6.74 -16.17 -18.52
CA ASN A 149 5.52 -17.00 -18.48
C ASN A 149 5.14 -17.64 -19.82
N GLY A 150 5.99 -17.50 -20.86
CA GLY A 150 5.80 -18.10 -22.19
C GLY A 150 4.96 -17.25 -23.11
#